data_AF-A0A950BYW6-F1
#
_entry.id   AF-A0A950BYW6-F1
#
_cell.length_a   1.000
_cell.length_b   1.000
_cell.length_c   1.000
_cell.angle_alpha   90.00
_cell.angle_beta   90.00
_cell.angle_gamma   90.00
#
_symmetry.space_group_name_H-M   'P 1'
#
loop_
_entity.id
_entity.type
_entity.pdbx_description
1 polymer ?
#
loop_
_entity_poly.entity_id
_entity_poly.type
_entity_poly.pdbx_seq_one_letter_code
_entity_poly.pdbx_strand_id
1 'polypeptide(L)'
;MQLIPGQVLAPIDLAGALRLAGARDLDIAIARQQVWRAIADLQQARALWLPSLFLGPTWYRLDGQVQSISGQVITTSRSSLFLGGLAASASSYAAAPPGSGFPPLTGLSSVLRFSDAIFEPRAAKRMAAASQADLQTAT
;
A
#
# COMPACT_ATOMS: atom_id res chain seq x y z
N MET A 1 -39.36 36.66 9.98
CA MET A 1 -38.08 36.16 9.45
C MET A 1 -38.10 36.32 7.94
N GLN A 2 -37.29 37.22 7.36
CA GLN A 2 -37.17 37.34 5.90
C GLN A 2 -36.21 36.26 5.41
N LEU A 3 -36.65 35.46 4.45
CA LEU A 3 -35.84 34.45 3.78
C LEU A 3 -34.87 35.13 2.81
N ILE A 4 -33.68 34.57 2.67
CA ILE A 4 -32.68 35.02 1.70
C ILE A 4 -33.28 34.89 0.29
N PRO A 5 -33.20 35.93 -0.57
CA PRO A 5 -33.80 35.90 -1.90
C PRO A 5 -33.25 34.71 -2.71
N GLY A 6 -34.16 33.85 -3.19
CA GLY A 6 -33.86 32.60 -3.90
C GLY A 6 -34.19 31.31 -3.14
N GLN A 7 -34.52 31.37 -1.84
CA GLN A 7 -34.97 30.20 -1.09
C GLN A 7 -36.49 29.99 -1.20
N VAL A 8 -36.88 28.92 -1.90
CA VAL A 8 -38.26 28.44 -1.96
C VAL A 8 -38.54 27.60 -0.71
N LEU A 9 -39.56 27.98 0.06
CA LEU A 9 -39.99 27.22 1.23
C LEU A 9 -40.73 25.96 0.76
N ALA A 10 -40.03 24.83 0.69
CA ALA A 10 -40.65 23.54 0.38
C ALA A 10 -41.21 22.91 1.66
N PRO A 11 -42.45 22.36 1.64
CA PRO A 11 -42.97 21.57 2.75
C PRO A 11 -42.02 20.39 3.01
N ILE A 12 -41.68 20.14 4.27
CA ILE A 12 -40.87 18.97 4.60
C ILE A 12 -41.75 17.72 4.48
N ASP A 13 -41.51 16.96 3.41
CA ASP A 13 -42.07 15.62 3.24
C ASP A 13 -41.09 14.58 3.81
N LEU A 14 -41.59 13.39 4.12
CA LEU A 14 -40.76 12.32 4.66
C LEU A 14 -39.59 11.97 3.72
N ALA A 15 -39.87 11.93 2.42
CA ALA A 15 -38.86 11.65 1.40
C ALA A 15 -37.75 12.72 1.37
N GLY A 16 -38.11 14.01 1.44
CA GLY A 16 -37.17 15.12 1.52
C GLY A 16 -36.39 15.13 2.83
N ALA A 17 -37.04 14.81 3.96
CA ALA A 17 -36.40 14.68 5.27
C ALA A 17 -35.35 13.56 5.28
N LEU A 18 -35.68 12.36 4.75
CA LEU A 18 -34.73 11.26 4.59
C LEU A 18 -33.59 11.62 3.65
N ARG A 19 -33.87 12.31 2.54
CA ARG A 19 -32.83 12.73 1.59
C ARG A 19 -31.88 13.76 2.21
N LEU A 20 -32.38 14.68 3.03
CA LEU A 20 -31.58 15.65 3.78
C LEU A 20 -30.78 15.00 4.92
N ALA A 21 -31.36 14.02 5.62
CA ALA A 21 -30.68 13.23 6.65
C ALA A 21 -29.53 12.43 6.03
N GLY A 22 -29.79 11.64 4.97
CA GLY A 22 -28.77 10.87 4.27
C GLY A 22 -27.72 11.71 3.53
N ALA A 23 -28.01 12.97 3.19
CA ALA A 23 -27.06 13.87 2.54
C ALA A 23 -25.99 14.44 3.50
N ARG A 24 -26.20 14.34 4.82
CA ARG A 24 -25.29 14.89 5.85
C ARG A 24 -24.87 13.87 6.91
N ASP A 25 -25.28 12.61 6.74
CA ASP A 25 -24.95 11.58 7.70
C ASP A 25 -23.46 11.19 7.59
N LEU A 26 -22.72 11.45 8.67
CA LEU A 26 -21.30 11.13 8.77
C LEU A 26 -21.09 9.62 8.75
N ASP A 27 -22.01 8.83 9.28
CA ASP A 27 -21.88 7.37 9.35
C ASP A 27 -21.99 6.76 7.95
N ILE A 28 -22.91 7.25 7.12
CA ILE A 28 -23.02 6.86 5.70
C ILE A 28 -21.75 7.25 4.93
N ALA A 29 -21.18 8.44 5.21
CA ALA A 29 -19.94 8.88 4.59
C ALA A 29 -18.74 8.02 5.00
N ILE A 30 -18.63 7.65 6.29
CA ILE A 30 -17.60 6.74 6.80
C ILE A 30 -17.74 5.36 6.16
N ALA A 31 -18.96 4.82 6.11
CA ALA A 31 -19.21 3.50 5.56
C ALA A 31 -18.89 3.45 4.06
N ARG A 32 -19.20 4.51 3.31
CA ARG A 32 -18.77 4.65 1.91
C ARG A 32 -17.25 4.61 1.78
N GLN A 33 -16.53 5.31 2.67
CA GLN A 33 -15.07 5.32 2.65
C GLN A 33 -14.46 3.95 2.97
N GLN A 34 -15.10 3.16 3.81
CA GLN A 34 -14.69 1.77 4.07
C GLN A 34 -14.78 0.90 2.82
N VAL A 35 -15.83 1.07 2.00
CA VAL A 35 -15.93 0.37 0.70
C VAL A 35 -14.84 0.83 -0.27
N TRP A 36 -14.56 2.13 -0.37
CA TRP A 36 -13.45 2.62 -1.19
C TRP A 36 -12.11 2.05 -0.75
N ARG A 37 -11.88 1.93 0.56
CA ARG A 37 -10.68 1.29 1.11
C ARG A 37 -10.59 -0.18 0.71
N ALA A 38 -11.68 -0.96 0.87
CA ALA A 38 -11.70 -2.36 0.48
C ALA A 38 -11.46 -2.57 -1.02
N ILE A 39 -11.94 -1.65 -1.88
CA ILE A 39 -11.65 -1.66 -3.31
C ILE A 39 -10.17 -1.32 -3.60
N ALA A 40 -9.58 -0.37 -2.88
CA ALA A 40 -8.17 -0.04 -3.00
C ALA A 40 -7.27 -1.22 -2.59
N ASP A 41 -7.59 -1.90 -1.49
CA ASP A 41 -6.88 -3.09 -1.01
C ASP A 41 -6.95 -4.23 -2.04
N LEU A 42 -8.11 -4.42 -2.67
CA LEU A 42 -8.27 -5.35 -3.80
C LEU A 42 -7.39 -4.98 -4.99
N GLN A 43 -7.30 -3.70 -5.36
CA GLN A 43 -6.45 -3.26 -6.47
C GLN A 43 -4.97 -3.50 -6.17
N GLN A 44 -4.54 -3.22 -4.93
CA GLN A 44 -3.19 -3.50 -4.46
C GLN A 44 -2.90 -5.02 -4.52
N ALA A 45 -3.80 -5.85 -4.00
CA ALA A 45 -3.63 -7.31 -4.01
C ALA A 45 -3.54 -7.90 -5.42
N ARG A 46 -4.23 -7.29 -6.40
CA ARG A 46 -4.13 -7.66 -7.82
C ARG A 46 -2.80 -7.27 -8.46
N ALA A 47 -2.06 -6.33 -7.88
CA ALA A 47 -0.77 -5.89 -8.39
C ALA A 47 0.43 -6.65 -7.80
N LEU A 48 0.22 -7.49 -6.77
CA LEU A 48 1.31 -8.20 -6.08
C LEU A 48 2.09 -9.20 -6.93
N TRP A 49 1.52 -9.67 -8.03
CA TRP A 49 2.25 -10.52 -8.97
C TRP A 49 3.23 -9.74 -9.84
N LEU A 50 3.08 -8.40 -9.95
CA LEU A 50 4.03 -7.57 -10.66
C LEU A 50 5.26 -7.30 -9.77
N PRO A 51 6.47 -7.36 -10.34
CA PRO A 51 7.65 -6.88 -9.64
C PRO A 51 7.60 -5.36 -9.49
N SER A 52 8.06 -4.86 -8.36
CA SER A 52 8.36 -3.44 -8.18
C SER A 52 9.65 -3.09 -8.91
N LEU A 53 9.62 -2.01 -9.68
CA LEU A 53 10.78 -1.51 -10.42
C LEU A 53 11.40 -0.33 -9.65
N PHE A 54 12.69 -0.43 -9.39
CA PHE A 54 13.51 0.60 -8.76
C PHE A 54 14.54 1.07 -9.77
N LEU A 55 14.54 2.36 -10.09
CA LEU A 55 15.44 2.96 -11.05
C LEU A 55 16.21 4.07 -10.35
N GLY A 56 17.54 4.03 -10.40
CA GLY A 56 18.33 5.11 -9.83
C GLY A 56 19.76 4.72 -9.50
N PRO A 57 20.61 5.73 -9.24
CA PRO A 57 21.93 5.51 -8.70
C PRO A 57 21.83 5.14 -7.21
N THR A 58 22.61 4.14 -6.80
CA THR A 58 22.78 3.77 -5.40
C THR A 58 24.25 3.81 -5.06
N TRP A 59 24.62 4.66 -4.10
CA TRP A 59 25.99 4.77 -3.61
C TRP A 59 26.08 4.20 -2.20
N TYR A 60 27.07 3.33 -2.00
CA TYR A 60 27.36 2.72 -0.71
C TYR A 60 28.81 3.01 -0.33
N ARG A 61 29.02 3.44 0.90
CA ARG A 61 30.34 3.69 1.47
C ARG A 61 30.42 3.07 2.86
N LEU A 62 31.46 2.29 3.08
CA LEU A 62 31.79 1.71 4.36
C LEU A 62 33.24 2.06 4.70
N ASP A 63 33.42 2.71 5.84
CA ASP A 63 34.71 3.02 6.43
C ASP A 63 34.72 2.42 7.85
N GLY A 64 35.66 1.54 8.15
CA GLY A 64 35.77 0.98 9.50
C GLY A 64 36.43 -0.40 9.55
N GLN A 65 36.27 -1.06 10.70
CA GLN A 65 36.74 -2.43 10.90
C GLN A 65 35.70 -3.42 10.38
N VAL A 66 36.12 -4.37 9.57
CA VAL A 66 35.29 -5.49 9.11
C VAL A 66 35.99 -6.79 9.49
N GLN A 67 35.22 -7.77 9.96
CA GLN A 67 35.72 -9.10 10.22
C GLN A 67 35.69 -9.92 8.93
N SER A 68 36.85 -10.43 8.52
CA SER A 68 37.00 -11.38 7.42
C SER A 68 36.36 -12.72 7.78
N ILE A 69 36.00 -13.52 6.77
CA ILE A 69 35.59 -14.93 6.94
C ILE A 69 36.65 -15.76 7.65
N SER A 70 37.93 -15.39 7.55
CA SER A 70 39.04 -15.99 8.29
C SER A 70 39.13 -15.55 9.76
N GLY A 71 38.19 -14.73 10.24
CA GLY A 71 38.13 -14.22 11.61
C GLY A 71 39.00 -13.00 11.89
N GLN A 72 39.85 -12.59 10.94
CA GLN A 72 40.71 -11.41 11.09
C GLN A 72 39.91 -10.11 11.03
N VAL A 73 40.17 -9.19 11.95
CA VAL A 73 39.60 -7.84 11.95
C VAL A 73 40.52 -6.94 11.11
N ILE A 74 40.00 -6.46 9.98
CA ILE A 74 40.74 -5.62 9.05
C ILE A 74 40.10 -4.24 8.94
N THR A 75 40.94 -3.21 8.91
CA THR A 75 40.49 -1.85 8.60
C THR A 75 40.27 -1.76 7.11
N THR A 76 39.06 -1.46 6.66
CA THR A 76 38.74 -1.35 5.24
C THR A 76 37.98 -0.05 4.97
N SER A 77 38.33 0.58 3.85
CA SER A 77 37.56 1.68 3.26
C SER A 77 37.11 1.20 1.90
N ARG A 78 35.79 1.13 1.70
CA ARG A 78 35.17 0.61 0.48
C ARG A 78 34.07 1.56 0.04
N SER A 79 34.04 1.85 -1.26
CA SER A 79 32.93 2.55 -1.89
C SER A 79 32.47 1.80 -3.12
N SER A 80 31.16 1.66 -3.31
CA SER A 80 30.55 1.12 -4.52
C SER A 80 29.47 2.07 -5.03
N LEU A 81 29.41 2.20 -6.35
CA LEU A 81 28.36 2.92 -7.06
C LEU A 81 27.66 1.94 -7.98
N PHE A 82 26.35 1.81 -7.82
CA PHE A 82 25.48 1.12 -8.75
C PHE A 82 24.71 2.16 -9.55
N LEU A 83 24.75 2.06 -10.87
CA LEU A 83 23.91 2.84 -11.77
C LEU A 83 23.11 1.85 -12.62
N GLY A 84 21.80 1.78 -12.38
CA GLY A 84 20.96 0.84 -13.09
C GLY A 84 19.53 0.78 -12.57
N GLY A 85 18.87 -0.32 -12.92
CA GLY A 85 17.52 -0.62 -12.47
C GLY A 85 17.48 -1.99 -11.80
N LEU A 86 16.62 -2.13 -10.79
CA LEU A 86 16.35 -3.37 -10.08
C LEU A 86 14.86 -3.68 -10.17
N ALA A 87 14.54 -4.95 -10.34
CA ALA A 87 13.19 -5.47 -10.21
C ALA A 87 13.17 -6.39 -8.99
N ALA A 88 12.31 -6.07 -8.02
CA ALA A 88 12.22 -6.81 -6.77
C ALA A 88 10.75 -6.95 -6.38
N SER A 89 10.38 -8.02 -5.67
CA SER A 89 9.05 -8.07 -5.06
C SER A 89 8.96 -7.00 -3.97
N ALA A 90 7.75 -6.51 -3.67
CA ALA A 90 7.51 -5.42 -2.72
C ALA A 90 8.16 -5.61 -1.32
N SER A 91 8.62 -6.81 -0.99
CA SER A 91 9.18 -7.19 0.31
C SER A 91 10.70 -7.41 0.33
N SER A 92 11.45 -7.05 -0.73
CA SER A 92 12.84 -7.51 -0.93
C SER A 92 13.90 -6.41 -1.12
N TYR A 93 13.81 -5.31 -0.37
CA TYR A 93 14.95 -4.42 -0.16
C TYR A 93 15.67 -4.79 1.14
N ALA A 94 16.59 -5.75 1.06
CA ALA A 94 17.47 -6.03 2.18
C ALA A 94 18.53 -4.93 2.29
N ALA A 95 18.77 -4.43 3.50
CA ALA A 95 19.96 -3.63 3.76
C ALA A 95 21.21 -4.46 3.47
N ALA A 96 22.26 -3.84 2.96
CA ALA A 96 23.49 -4.54 2.67
C ALA A 96 24.07 -5.22 3.93
N PRO A 97 24.35 -6.53 3.91
CA PRO A 97 25.05 -7.20 4.99
C PRO A 97 26.38 -6.49 5.28
N PRO A 98 26.72 -6.33 6.57
CA PRO A 98 28.01 -5.77 6.98
C PRO A 98 29.16 -6.47 6.25
N GLY A 99 30.02 -5.71 5.57
CA GLY A 99 31.21 -6.23 4.90
C GLY A 99 31.04 -6.70 3.45
N SER A 100 29.82 -6.78 2.91
CA SER A 100 29.57 -7.28 1.54
C SER A 100 29.49 -6.18 0.46
N GLY A 101 29.33 -4.91 0.85
CA GLY A 101 29.20 -3.80 -0.09
C GLY A 101 27.75 -3.60 -0.53
N PHE A 102 27.45 -3.83 -1.82
CA PHE A 102 26.06 -3.73 -2.31
C PHE A 102 25.21 -4.83 -1.67
N PRO A 103 23.92 -4.59 -1.34
CA PRO A 103 23.09 -5.66 -0.82
C PRO A 103 23.10 -6.83 -1.81
N PRO A 104 23.23 -8.09 -1.35
CA PRO A 104 22.93 -9.21 -2.21
C PRO A 104 21.53 -8.94 -2.73
N LEU A 105 21.42 -8.89 -4.06
CA LEU A 105 20.13 -8.96 -4.69
C LEU A 105 19.56 -10.29 -4.23
N THR A 106 18.76 -10.28 -3.17
CA THR A 106 17.94 -11.41 -2.77
C THR A 106 16.99 -11.56 -3.94
N GLY A 107 17.45 -12.36 -4.90
CA GLY A 107 16.85 -12.43 -6.21
C GLY A 107 15.41 -12.85 -6.07
N LEU A 108 14.69 -12.70 -7.18
CA LEU A 108 13.35 -13.26 -7.41
C LEU A 108 13.21 -14.74 -6.99
N SER A 109 14.32 -15.43 -6.68
CA SER A 109 14.37 -16.82 -6.26
C SER A 109 14.00 -17.09 -4.79
N SER A 110 14.15 -16.17 -3.83
CA SER A 110 13.95 -16.56 -2.41
C SER A 110 12.50 -16.43 -1.93
N VAL A 111 11.74 -15.42 -2.37
CA VAL A 111 10.36 -15.22 -1.91
C VAL A 111 9.51 -14.48 -2.97
N LEU A 112 9.28 -15.10 -4.14
CA LEU A 112 8.03 -14.84 -4.85
C LEU A 112 6.94 -15.60 -4.08
N ARG A 113 6.19 -14.93 -3.20
CA ARG A 113 5.05 -15.55 -2.51
C ARG A 113 3.92 -15.75 -3.50
N PHE A 114 4.04 -16.73 -4.38
CA PHE A 114 3.00 -17.09 -5.34
C PHE A 114 1.68 -17.39 -4.64
N SER A 115 1.73 -17.97 -3.44
CA SER A 115 0.57 -18.17 -2.58
C SER A 115 -0.17 -16.86 -2.31
N ASP A 116 0.52 -15.83 -1.85
CA ASP A 116 -0.12 -14.54 -1.53
C ASP A 116 -0.59 -13.85 -2.81
N ALA A 117 0.20 -13.90 -3.89
CA ALA A 117 -0.22 -13.39 -5.21
C ALA A 117 -1.50 -14.04 -5.75
N ILE A 118 -1.79 -15.31 -5.39
CA ILE A 118 -2.99 -16.04 -5.82
C ILE A 118 -4.15 -15.84 -4.82
N PHE A 119 -3.87 -15.90 -3.51
CA PHE A 119 -4.90 -15.96 -2.47
C PHE A 119 -5.29 -14.57 -1.94
N GLU A 120 -4.39 -13.62 -1.87
CA GLU A 120 -4.69 -12.25 -1.42
C GLU A 120 -5.74 -11.55 -2.28
N PRO A 121 -5.70 -11.57 -3.64
CA PRO A 121 -6.77 -10.97 -4.43
C PRO A 121 -8.11 -11.68 -4.25
N ARG A 122 -8.13 -12.97 -3.90
CA ARG A 122 -9.37 -13.71 -3.61
C ARG A 122 -9.95 -13.31 -2.25
N ALA A 123 -9.10 -13.16 -1.24
CA ALA A 123 -9.50 -12.66 0.07
C ALA A 123 -10.01 -11.23 -0.02
N ALA A 124 -9.29 -10.33 -0.71
CA ALA A 124 -9.69 -8.95 -0.89
C ALA A 124 -11.02 -8.80 -1.66
N LYS A 125 -11.30 -9.68 -2.64
CA LYS A 125 -12.63 -9.75 -3.30
C LYS A 125 -13.75 -10.03 -2.29
N ARG A 126 -13.52 -10.96 -1.37
CA ARG A 126 -14.51 -11.31 -0.34
C ARG A 126 -14.72 -10.16 0.64
N MET A 127 -13.65 -9.48 1.04
CA MET A 127 -13.75 -8.31 1.92
C MET A 127 -14.47 -7.14 1.24
N ALA A 128 -14.21 -6.89 -0.04
CA ALA A 128 -14.94 -5.87 -0.80
C ALA A 128 -16.44 -6.22 -0.92
N ALA A 129 -16.78 -7.47 -1.21
CA ALA A 129 -18.17 -7.92 -1.26
C ALA A 129 -18.87 -7.80 0.12
N ALA A 130 -18.17 -8.14 1.21
CA ALA A 130 -18.69 -7.97 2.56
C ALA A 130 -18.96 -6.48 2.88
N SER A 131 -18.01 -5.59 2.57
CA SER A 131 -18.17 -4.15 2.80
C SER A 131 -19.34 -3.54 2.01
N GLN A 132 -19.64 -4.07 0.81
CA GLN A 132 -20.81 -3.66 0.03
C GLN A 132 -22.11 -4.17 0.61
N ALA A 133 -22.12 -5.41 1.13
CA ALA A 133 -23.28 -5.97 1.81
C ALA A 133 -23.60 -5.18 3.10
N ASP A 134 -22.58 -4.82 3.88
CA ASP A 134 -22.75 -4.02 5.09
C ASP A 134 -23.39 -2.65 4.78
N LEU A 135 -22.95 -1.98 3.70
CA LEU A 135 -23.61 -0.75 3.23
C LEU A 135 -25.09 -0.96 2.87
N GLN A 136 -25.42 -2.06 2.18
CA GLN A 136 -26.80 -2.36 1.81
C GLN A 136 -27.69 -2.64 3.02
N THR A 137 -27.14 -3.19 4.11
CA THR A 137 -27.89 -3.40 5.35
C THR A 137 -28.07 -2.12 6.18
N ALA A 138 -27.20 -1.12 5.98
CA ALA A 138 -27.23 0.15 6.71
C ALA A 138 -28.09 1.24 6.03
N THR A 139 -28.54 1.02 4.78
CA THR A 139 -29.36 1.96 4.00
C THR A 139 -30.82 1.51 4.01
#